data_AF-A0A920S3P3-F1
#
_entry.id   AF-A0A920S3P3-F1
#
_cell.length_a   1.000
_cell.length_b   1.000
_cell.length_c   1.000
_cell.angle_alpha   90.00
_cell.angle_beta   90.00
_cell.angle_gamma   90.00
#
_symmetry.space_group_name_H-M   'P 1'
#
loop_
_entity.id
_entity.type
_entity.pdbx_description
1 polymer ?
#
loop_
_entity_poly.entity_id
_entity_poly.type
_entity_poly.pdbx_seq_one_letter_code
_entity_poly.pdbx_strand_id
1 'polypeptide(L)'
;MVLTLTGRLGPYVDFYNYPQPALWNDTPIQEQTGSVEVAFLSDARTLRMKGRHVRSGATVFVDGQRVEGQIRCETGSLPNCDNEIVLMEIDEIPEAGGMYLVQVQNPGGLFSNDALVYSDLRPVPARSGNLIESGGTFDEWDESWGTTLLNGSVRHPNGMVQFESTRSRPTNRGACSCSTAFG
;
A
#
# COMPACT_ATOMS: atom_id res chain seq x y z
N MET A 1 41.27 -5.36 -5.86
CA MET A 1 40.71 -6.09 -4.71
C MET A 1 39.50 -6.85 -5.22
N VAL A 2 39.44 -8.16 -4.98
CA VAL A 2 38.31 -9.02 -5.39
C VAL A 2 37.76 -9.64 -4.12
N LEU A 3 36.46 -9.47 -3.86
CA LEU A 3 35.77 -10.00 -2.69
C LEU A 3 34.66 -10.94 -3.16
N THR A 4 34.56 -12.10 -2.52
CA THR A 4 33.44 -13.03 -2.71
C THR A 4 32.56 -12.98 -1.47
N LEU A 5 31.34 -12.47 -1.63
CA LEU A 5 30.30 -12.49 -0.60
C LEU A 5 29.40 -13.69 -0.83
N THR A 6 29.26 -14.55 0.17
CA THR A 6 28.35 -15.69 0.14
C THR A 6 27.20 -15.45 1.11
N GLY A 7 25.97 -15.47 0.59
CA GLY A 7 24.76 -15.52 1.40
C GLY A 7 24.40 -16.96 1.74
N ARG A 8 23.88 -17.20 2.94
CA ARG A 8 23.26 -18.47 3.33
C ARG A 8 21.79 -18.24 3.66
N LEU A 9 20.94 -19.19 3.31
CA LEU A 9 19.56 -19.19 3.80
C LEU A 9 19.55 -19.42 5.32
N GLY A 10 18.50 -18.89 5.97
CA GLY A 10 18.30 -19.11 7.40
C GLY A 10 18.05 -20.57 7.73
N PRO A 11 18.17 -20.97 9.02
CA PRO A 11 17.93 -22.35 9.45
C PRO A 11 16.46 -22.78 9.35
N TYR A 12 15.52 -21.83 9.21
CA TYR A 12 14.07 -22.07 9.21
C TYR A 12 13.48 -21.86 7.81
N VAL A 13 13.80 -22.78 6.90
CA VAL A 13 13.37 -22.74 5.51
C VAL A 13 13.01 -24.16 5.06
N ASP A 14 11.72 -24.43 4.88
CA ASP A 14 11.22 -25.63 4.22
C ASP A 14 9.74 -25.41 3.77
N PHE A 15 9.13 -26.40 3.12
CA PHE A 15 7.74 -26.30 2.69
C PHE A 15 6.72 -26.63 3.80
N TYR A 16 7.06 -27.50 4.75
CA TYR A 16 6.10 -28.12 5.66
C TYR A 16 6.01 -27.40 7.01
N ASN A 17 7.16 -27.11 7.62
CA ASN A 17 7.29 -26.49 8.92
C ASN A 17 7.55 -24.99 8.79
N TYR A 18 8.31 -24.53 7.81
CA TYR A 18 8.72 -23.14 7.66
C TYR A 18 8.39 -22.56 6.27
N PRO A 19 7.11 -22.66 5.83
CA PRO A 19 6.70 -22.14 4.54
C PRO A 19 6.93 -20.63 4.46
N GLN A 20 7.07 -20.13 3.24
CA GLN A 20 7.22 -18.72 2.96
C GLN A 20 6.00 -17.93 3.45
N PRO A 21 6.18 -16.85 4.23
CA PRO A 21 5.07 -15.96 4.57
C PRO A 21 4.51 -15.29 3.31
N ALA A 22 3.24 -14.92 3.33
CA ALA A 22 2.64 -14.17 2.23
C ALA A 22 1.69 -13.11 2.76
N LEU A 23 1.59 -11.99 2.04
CA LEU A 23 0.78 -10.82 2.34
C LEU A 23 -0.03 -10.40 1.11
N TRP A 24 -1.30 -10.04 1.28
CA TRP A 24 -2.14 -9.51 0.21
C TRP A 24 -3.26 -8.63 0.76
N ASN A 25 -3.92 -7.88 -0.13
CA ASN A 25 -5.00 -6.96 0.27
C ASN A 25 -6.23 -7.75 0.73
N ASP A 26 -7.00 -7.18 1.67
CA ASP A 26 -8.21 -7.80 2.21
C ASP A 26 -9.37 -7.85 1.21
N THR A 27 -9.27 -7.11 0.10
CA THR A 27 -10.29 -7.10 -0.95
C THR A 27 -10.09 -8.21 -1.99
N PRO A 28 -11.17 -8.88 -2.43
CA PRO A 28 -11.08 -9.91 -3.45
C PRO A 28 -10.48 -9.37 -4.75
N ILE A 29 -9.37 -9.96 -5.21
CA ILE A 29 -8.69 -9.49 -6.43
C ILE A 29 -9.57 -9.61 -7.68
N GLN A 30 -10.51 -10.56 -7.69
CA GLN A 30 -11.46 -10.80 -8.78
C GLN A 30 -12.52 -9.69 -8.90
N GLU A 31 -12.74 -8.93 -7.83
CA GLU A 31 -13.71 -7.82 -7.79
C GLU A 31 -13.05 -6.47 -8.13
N GLN A 32 -11.72 -6.42 -8.23
CA GLN A 32 -10.94 -5.22 -8.52
C GLN A 32 -10.78 -4.99 -10.04
N THR A 33 -11.91 -4.93 -10.76
CA THR A 33 -11.91 -4.52 -12.17
C THR A 33 -11.91 -2.99 -12.25
N GLY A 34 -10.80 -2.40 -12.70
CA GLY A 34 -10.67 -0.95 -12.96
C GLY A 34 -10.02 -0.13 -11.83
N SER A 35 -10.28 -0.46 -10.57
CA SER A 35 -9.63 0.17 -9.41
C SER A 35 -8.98 -0.89 -8.52
N VAL A 36 -7.65 -0.79 -8.34
CA VAL A 36 -6.90 -1.65 -7.43
C VAL A 36 -6.98 -1.06 -6.02
N GLU A 37 -7.68 -1.74 -5.13
CA GLU A 37 -7.71 -1.38 -3.72
C GLU A 37 -6.45 -1.91 -3.03
N VAL A 38 -5.64 -0.96 -2.54
CA VAL A 38 -4.40 -1.22 -1.81
C VAL A 38 -4.60 -0.95 -0.33
N ALA A 39 -3.89 -1.69 0.52
CA ALA A 39 -3.92 -1.41 1.95
C ALA A 39 -3.42 0.02 2.22
N PHE A 40 -4.17 0.74 3.07
CA PHE A 40 -3.93 2.15 3.35
C PHE A 40 -3.36 2.36 4.76
N LEU A 41 -2.19 2.97 4.84
CA LEU A 41 -1.56 3.33 6.12
C LEU A 41 -2.15 4.66 6.61
N SER A 42 -3.15 4.55 7.50
CA SER A 42 -3.81 5.68 8.15
C SER A 42 -2.99 6.28 9.31
N ASP A 43 -3.48 7.38 9.91
CA ASP A 43 -2.84 8.03 11.08
C ASP A 43 -2.62 7.09 12.27
N ALA A 44 -3.40 6.00 12.36
CA ALA A 44 -3.21 4.94 13.34
C ALA A 44 -1.93 4.11 13.13
N ARG A 45 -1.20 4.33 12.03
CA ARG A 45 0.02 3.63 11.65
C ARG A 45 -0.12 2.11 11.60
N THR A 46 -1.33 1.65 11.33
CA THR A 46 -1.67 0.23 11.23
C THR A 46 -2.20 -0.06 9.84
N LEU A 47 -1.55 -0.99 9.15
CA LEU A 47 -2.06 -1.62 7.94
C LEU A 47 -2.88 -2.83 8.33
N ARG A 48 -4.09 -2.89 7.79
CA ARG A 48 -4.96 -4.07 7.89
C ARG A 48 -4.95 -4.79 6.55
N MET A 49 -4.48 -6.03 6.55
CA MET A 49 -4.30 -6.82 5.33
C MET A 49 -4.43 -8.31 5.61
N LYS A 50 -4.43 -9.14 4.57
CA LYS A 50 -4.39 -10.59 4.73
C LYS A 50 -2.94 -11.06 4.80
N GLY A 51 -2.70 -12.09 5.61
CA GLY A 51 -1.40 -12.68 5.79
C GLY A 51 -1.49 -14.14 6.23
N ARG A 52 -0.59 -14.97 5.71
CA ARG A 52 -0.42 -16.37 6.10
C ARG A 52 1.03 -16.71 6.37
N HIS A 53 1.22 -17.72 7.22
CA HIS A 53 2.54 -18.25 7.62
C HIS A 53 3.47 -17.20 8.25
N VAL A 54 2.93 -16.04 8.65
CA VAL A 54 3.66 -15.02 9.41
C VAL A 54 3.84 -15.53 10.84
N ARG A 55 5.06 -15.51 11.37
CA ARG A 55 5.37 -16.02 12.70
C ARG A 55 5.57 -14.88 13.69
N SER A 56 5.38 -15.20 14.98
CA SER A 56 5.72 -14.26 16.06
C SER A 56 7.20 -13.85 15.97
N GLY A 57 7.47 -12.56 16.17
CA GLY A 57 8.80 -11.97 16.03
C GLY A 57 9.20 -11.64 14.58
N ALA A 58 8.31 -11.77 13.61
CA ALA A 58 8.58 -11.36 12.24
C ALA A 58 8.92 -9.86 12.18
N THR A 59 9.97 -9.53 11.43
CA THR A 59 10.44 -8.16 11.23
C THR A 59 9.81 -7.57 9.99
N VAL A 60 9.41 -6.31 10.06
CA VAL A 60 8.77 -5.58 8.95
C VAL A 60 9.82 -4.84 8.13
N PHE A 61 9.61 -4.81 6.81
CA PHE A 61 10.40 -4.07 5.86
C PHE A 61 9.50 -3.19 5.01
N VAL A 62 9.95 -1.97 4.74
CA VAL A 62 9.30 -1.01 3.82
C VAL A 62 10.34 -0.63 2.77
N ASP A 63 10.02 -0.82 1.49
CA ASP A 63 10.92 -0.65 0.35
C ASP A 63 12.28 -1.35 0.54
N GLY A 64 12.25 -2.54 1.15
CA GLY A 64 13.43 -3.35 1.45
C GLY A 64 14.26 -2.87 2.64
N GLN A 65 13.89 -1.77 3.31
CA GLN A 65 14.52 -1.31 4.54
C GLN A 65 13.80 -1.88 5.75
N ARG A 66 14.55 -2.43 6.71
CA ARG A 66 13.99 -2.87 7.99
C ARG A 66 13.50 -1.64 8.75
N VAL A 67 12.27 -1.70 9.24
CA VAL A 67 11.66 -0.67 10.07
C VAL A 67 11.26 -1.26 11.41
N GLU A 68 11.19 -0.42 12.44
CA GLU A 68 10.54 -0.79 13.69
C GLU A 68 9.03 -0.90 13.46
N GLY A 69 8.46 -2.01 13.94
CA GLY A 69 7.08 -2.36 13.66
C GLY A 69 6.74 -3.74 14.20
N GLN A 70 5.45 -4.02 14.27
CA GLN A 70 4.94 -5.27 14.80
C GLN A 70 3.86 -5.82 13.88
N ILE A 71 3.78 -7.13 13.78
CA ILE A 71 2.69 -7.80 13.08
C ILE A 71 1.98 -8.74 14.05
N ARG A 72 0.65 -8.64 14.08
CA ARG A 72 -0.22 -9.46 14.92
C ARG A 72 -1.49 -9.83 14.16
N CYS A 73 -2.22 -10.81 14.65
CA CYS A 73 -3.55 -11.09 14.12
C CYS A 73 -4.54 -10.01 14.58
N GLU A 74 -5.54 -9.71 13.75
CA GLU A 74 -6.71 -8.96 14.20
C GLU A 74 -7.47 -9.76 15.26
N THR A 75 -7.70 -11.05 14.98
CA THR A 75 -8.25 -12.05 15.90
C THR A 75 -7.50 -13.38 15.76
N GLY A 76 -7.38 -14.15 16.86
CA GLY A 76 -6.59 -15.38 16.91
C GLY A 76 -5.11 -15.13 17.22
N SER A 77 -4.21 -16.01 16.76
CA SER A 77 -2.78 -15.94 17.05
C SER A 77 -1.91 -16.41 15.89
N LEU A 78 -0.78 -15.73 15.67
CA LEU A 78 0.20 -16.14 14.65
C LEU A 78 0.71 -17.57 14.93
N PRO A 79 0.93 -18.41 13.90
CA PRO A 79 0.87 -18.08 12.47
C PRO A 79 -0.48 -18.26 11.79
N ASN A 80 -1.53 -18.60 12.54
CA ASN A 80 -2.86 -18.94 12.02
C ASN A 80 -3.88 -17.92 12.54
N CYS A 81 -3.91 -16.74 11.92
CA CYS A 81 -4.91 -15.73 12.23
C CYS A 81 -6.30 -16.16 11.73
N ASP A 82 -7.34 -15.76 12.46
CA ASP A 82 -8.71 -15.98 11.97
C ASP A 82 -8.93 -15.13 10.72
N ASN A 83 -9.60 -15.73 9.73
CA ASN A 83 -9.79 -15.14 8.40
C ASN A 83 -8.49 -14.70 7.72
N GLU A 84 -7.31 -15.14 8.20
CA GLU A 84 -6.00 -14.72 7.71
C GLU A 84 -5.75 -13.20 7.83
N ILE A 85 -6.43 -12.49 8.73
CA ILE A 85 -6.28 -11.03 8.85
C ILE A 85 -5.16 -10.68 9.83
N VAL A 86 -4.21 -9.89 9.34
CA VAL A 86 -3.09 -9.33 10.10
C VAL A 86 -3.20 -7.82 10.22
N LEU A 87 -2.76 -7.31 11.35
CA LEU A 87 -2.53 -5.91 11.63
C LEU A 87 -1.03 -5.70 11.72
N MET A 88 -0.50 -4.89 10.81
CA MET A 88 0.91 -4.52 10.74
C MET A 88 1.05 -3.07 11.18
N GLU A 89 1.70 -2.88 12.33
CA GLU A 89 2.05 -1.58 12.89
C GLU A 89 3.43 -1.18 12.36
N ILE A 90 3.55 0.03 11.83
CA ILE A 90 4.79 0.58 11.27
C ILE A 90 5.10 1.88 11.98
N ASP A 91 6.17 1.91 12.78
CA ASP A 91 6.50 3.09 13.58
C ASP A 91 7.15 4.18 12.74
N GLU A 92 8.03 3.79 11.82
CA GLU A 92 8.76 4.67 10.92
C GLU A 92 8.04 4.81 9.58
N ILE A 93 7.28 5.90 9.43
CA ILE A 93 6.63 6.26 8.18
C ILE A 93 7.69 6.78 7.20
N PRO A 94 7.69 6.34 5.93
CA PRO A 94 8.58 6.88 4.90
C PRO A 94 8.50 8.41 4.77
N GLU A 95 9.62 9.06 4.42
CA GLU A 95 9.71 10.54 4.36
C GLU A 95 8.79 11.16 3.30
N ALA A 96 8.67 10.48 2.16
CA ALA A 96 7.82 10.88 1.04
C ALA A 96 6.54 10.07 1.08
N GLY A 97 5.37 10.69 0.86
CA GLY A 97 4.09 10.02 0.69
C GLY A 97 4.00 9.20 -0.60
N GLY A 98 3.06 8.27 -0.69
CA GLY A 98 2.74 7.56 -1.92
C GLY A 98 2.60 6.05 -1.74
N MET A 99 3.06 5.33 -2.76
CA MET A 99 3.06 3.87 -2.81
C MET A 99 4.37 3.32 -2.25
N TYR A 100 4.29 2.23 -1.48
CA TYR A 100 5.45 1.49 -0.99
C TYR A 100 5.23 -0.01 -1.11
N LEU A 101 6.32 -0.75 -1.03
CA LEU A 101 6.29 -2.20 -0.91
C LEU A 101 6.59 -2.60 0.54
N VAL A 102 5.71 -3.39 1.13
CA VAL A 102 5.94 -3.98 2.45
C VAL A 102 6.25 -5.46 2.34
N GLN A 103 7.19 -5.90 3.15
CA GLN A 103 7.54 -7.30 3.33
C GLN A 103 7.64 -7.63 4.82
N VAL A 104 7.48 -8.91 5.16
CA VAL A 104 7.84 -9.43 6.48
C VAL A 104 8.85 -10.55 6.34
N GLN A 105 9.78 -10.63 7.28
CA GLN A 105 10.70 -11.74 7.39
C GLN A 105 10.45 -12.49 8.69
N ASN A 106 10.17 -13.79 8.60
CA ASN A 106 10.08 -14.63 9.79
C ASN A 106 11.46 -14.78 10.46
N PRO A 107 11.55 -14.88 11.80
CA PRO A 107 12.83 -15.03 12.49
C PRO A 107 13.64 -16.21 11.95
N GLY A 108 14.84 -15.93 11.43
CA GLY A 108 15.73 -16.94 10.83
C GLY A 108 15.14 -17.68 9.63
N GLY A 109 14.10 -17.14 9.00
CA GLY A 109 13.38 -17.74 7.89
C GLY A 109 13.28 -16.82 6.66
N LEU A 110 12.32 -17.15 5.80
CA LEU A 110 12.10 -16.48 4.52
C LEU A 110 11.38 -15.12 4.67
N PHE A 111 11.60 -14.27 3.66
CA PHE A 111 10.80 -13.07 3.40
C PHE A 111 9.48 -13.41 2.73
N SER A 112 8.48 -12.55 2.91
CA SER A 112 7.23 -12.62 2.16
C SER A 112 7.38 -12.12 0.73
N ASN A 113 6.28 -12.19 -0.04
CA ASN A 113 6.15 -11.36 -1.23
C ASN A 113 6.15 -9.88 -0.89
N ASP A 114 6.38 -9.06 -1.91
CA ASP A 114 6.13 -7.62 -1.87
C ASP A 114 4.63 -7.37 -1.92
N ALA A 115 4.10 -6.69 -0.91
CA ALA A 115 2.72 -6.23 -0.89
C ALA A 115 2.67 -4.72 -1.07
N LEU A 116 1.80 -4.27 -1.97
CA LEU A 116 1.68 -2.87 -2.34
C LEU A 116 0.76 -2.14 -1.35
N VAL A 117 1.23 -1.03 -0.78
CA VAL A 117 0.49 -0.21 0.19
C VAL A 117 0.57 1.27 -0.18
N TYR A 118 -0.41 2.06 0.27
CA TYR A 118 -0.45 3.51 0.07
C TYR A 118 -0.45 4.27 1.40
N SER A 119 0.27 5.38 1.47
CA SER A 119 0.19 6.35 2.58
C SER A 119 0.18 7.78 2.07
N ASP A 120 -0.70 8.61 2.65
CA ASP A 120 -0.72 10.07 2.45
C ASP A 120 -0.37 10.84 3.75
N LEU A 121 0.24 10.15 4.73
CA LEU A 121 0.72 10.74 5.97
C LEU A 121 1.82 11.78 5.74
N ARG A 122 2.53 11.66 4.63
CA ARG A 122 3.49 12.64 4.11
C ARG A 122 3.05 13.12 2.73
N PRO A 123 3.46 14.33 2.30
CA PRO A 123 3.20 14.79 0.95
C PRO A 123 3.80 13.83 -0.08
N VAL A 124 3.01 13.45 -1.08
CA VAL A 124 3.54 12.74 -2.25
C VAL A 124 4.42 13.73 -3.03
N PRO A 125 5.70 13.41 -3.29
CA PRO A 125 6.57 14.29 -4.05
C PRO A 125 5.96 14.60 -5.42
N ALA A 126 5.94 15.89 -5.78
CA ALA A 126 5.49 16.29 -7.11
C ALA A 126 6.38 15.64 -8.17
N ARG A 127 5.76 14.90 -9.08
CA ARG A 127 6.45 14.33 -10.24
C ARG A 127 6.27 15.29 -11.40
N SER A 128 7.37 15.87 -11.88
CA SER A 128 7.33 16.61 -13.13
C SER A 128 7.12 15.60 -14.26
N GLY A 129 5.99 15.71 -14.95
CA GLY A 129 5.66 14.86 -16.07
C GLY A 129 4.77 15.62 -17.05
N ASN A 130 4.94 15.36 -18.33
CA ASN A 130 4.04 15.86 -19.34
C ASN A 130 2.88 14.86 -19.48
N LEU A 131 1.70 15.23 -18.97
CA LEU A 131 0.48 14.41 -19.06
C LEU A 131 0.08 14.12 -20.52
N ILE A 132 0.54 14.94 -21.48
CA ILE A 132 0.31 14.74 -22.91
C ILE A 132 1.28 13.68 -23.48
N GLU A 133 2.51 13.58 -22.96
CA GLU A 133 3.51 12.59 -23.41
C GLU A 133 3.35 11.22 -22.76
N SER A 134 2.64 11.13 -21.62
CA SER A 134 2.32 9.83 -20.99
C SER A 134 1.41 8.93 -21.84
N GLY A 135 0.89 9.45 -22.96
CA GLY A 135 -0.05 8.76 -23.83
C GLY A 135 -1.48 8.78 -23.24
N GLY A 136 -2.45 8.52 -24.12
CA GLY A 136 -3.88 8.69 -23.84
C GLY A 136 -4.46 9.82 -24.69
N THR A 137 -5.69 9.63 -25.14
CA THR A 137 -6.44 10.64 -25.88
C THR A 137 -7.60 11.08 -24.97
N PHE A 138 -7.85 12.39 -24.86
CA PHE A 138 -8.90 12.96 -23.99
C PHE A 138 -10.24 13.10 -24.74
N ASP A 139 -10.48 12.18 -25.68
CA ASP A 139 -11.50 12.30 -26.72
C ASP A 139 -12.56 11.21 -26.63
N GLU A 140 -12.28 10.10 -25.95
CA GLU A 140 -13.27 9.08 -25.62
C GLU A 140 -13.53 9.05 -24.11
N TRP A 141 -14.66 9.64 -23.72
CA TRP A 141 -15.27 9.47 -22.41
C TRP A 141 -15.90 8.06 -22.34
N ASP A 142 -15.06 7.03 -22.26
CA ASP A 142 -15.49 5.65 -22.07
C ASP A 142 -15.65 5.28 -20.57
N GLU A 143 -16.02 4.03 -20.31
CA GLU A 143 -16.22 3.47 -18.96
C GLU A 143 -14.92 3.40 -18.12
N SER A 144 -13.76 3.64 -18.73
CA SER A 144 -12.45 3.62 -18.06
C SER A 144 -12.13 4.94 -17.35
N TRP A 145 -12.87 6.02 -17.64
CA TRP A 145 -12.68 7.35 -17.05
C TRP A 145 -13.63 7.61 -15.88
N GLY A 146 -13.08 7.66 -14.66
CA GLY A 146 -13.77 8.22 -13.51
C GLY A 146 -13.65 9.74 -13.48
N THR A 147 -14.77 10.47 -13.44
CA THR A 147 -14.76 11.93 -13.21
C THR A 147 -14.93 12.23 -11.72
N THR A 148 -14.13 13.16 -11.20
CA THR A 148 -14.29 13.66 -9.82
C THR A 148 -14.23 15.18 -9.82
N LEU A 149 -15.09 15.82 -9.03
CA LEU A 149 -15.08 17.27 -8.85
C LEU A 149 -14.02 17.63 -7.80
N LEU A 150 -12.92 18.23 -8.25
CA LEU A 150 -11.88 18.74 -7.37
C LEU A 150 -12.17 20.21 -7.02
N ASN A 151 -12.23 20.53 -5.73
CA ASN A 151 -12.13 21.91 -5.28
C ASN A 151 -10.67 22.36 -5.40
N GLY A 152 -10.42 23.40 -6.18
CA GLY A 152 -9.07 23.77 -6.57
C GLY A 152 -9.01 24.99 -7.48
N SER A 153 -7.79 25.32 -7.89
CA SER A 153 -7.54 26.38 -8.86
C SER A 153 -6.63 25.90 -9.98
N VAL A 154 -6.84 26.43 -11.18
CA VAL A 154 -5.96 26.22 -12.32
C VAL A 154 -5.20 27.51 -12.57
N ARG A 155 -3.87 27.41 -12.66
CA ARG A 155 -2.97 28.54 -12.94
C ARG A 155 -2.20 28.27 -14.21
N HIS A 156 -1.86 29.34 -14.93
CA HIS A 156 -1.00 29.29 -16.11
C HIS A 156 0.33 30.03 -15.90
N PRO A 157 1.28 29.48 -15.10
CA PRO A 157 2.60 30.06 -14.95
C PRO A 157 3.59 29.51 -15.98
N ASN A 158 4.38 30.40 -16.59
CA ASN A 158 5.51 30.05 -17.47
C ASN A 158 5.18 29.09 -18.63
N GLY A 159 3.99 29.23 -19.22
CA GLY A 159 3.55 28.37 -20.33
C GLY A 159 3.14 26.94 -19.93
N MET A 160 3.08 26.64 -18.62
CA MET A 160 2.57 25.38 -18.09
C MET A 160 1.16 25.56 -17.50
N VAL A 161 0.33 24.52 -17.58
CA VAL A 161 -0.94 24.45 -16.83
C VAL A 161 -0.67 23.77 -15.50
N GLN A 162 -0.92 24.48 -14.40
CA GLN A 162 -0.76 23.95 -13.05
C GLN A 162 -2.14 23.77 -12.39
N PHE A 163 -2.43 22.55 -11.96
CA PHE A 163 -3.64 22.21 -11.19
C PHE A 163 -3.28 22.18 -9.70
N GLU A 164 -3.99 22.95 -8.89
CA GLU A 164 -3.84 22.99 -7.44
C GLU A 164 -5.15 22.53 -6.80
N SER A 165 -5.13 21.39 -6.10
CA SER A 165 -6.32 20.86 -5.41
C SER A 165 -6.21 21.05 -3.90
N THR A 166 -7.29 21.54 -3.28
CA THR A 166 -7.41 21.65 -1.82
C THR A 166 -8.21 20.47 -1.28
N ARG A 167 -7.55 19.55 -0.57
CA ARG A 167 -8.22 18.44 0.10
C ARG A 167 -8.62 18.86 1.53
N SER A 168 -9.91 18.94 1.83
CA SER A 168 -10.39 18.95 3.22
C SER A 168 -10.38 17.51 3.74
N ARG A 169 -9.66 17.23 4.83
CA ARG A 169 -9.68 15.91 5.50
C ARG A 169 -11.04 15.72 6.20
N PRO A 170 -11.86 14.72 5.86
CA PRO A 170 -13.02 14.37 6.69
C PRO A 170 -12.56 13.43 7.81
N THR A 171 -12.83 13.81 9.05
CA THR A 171 -12.43 13.08 10.28
C THR A 171 -13.39 11.98 10.72
N ASN A 172 -14.40 11.58 9.94
CA ASN A 172 -15.30 10.48 10.32
C ASN A 172 -15.73 9.61 9.13
N ARG A 173 -15.62 8.29 9.34
CA ARG A 173 -15.96 7.23 8.38
C ARG A 173 -17.46 7.23 8.04
N GLY A 174 -17.75 7.00 6.77
CA GLY A 174 -19.07 6.66 6.23
C GLY A 174 -18.94 6.52 4.73
N ALA A 175 -19.49 5.45 4.16
CA ALA A 175 -19.48 5.15 2.74
C ALA A 175 -19.63 6.41 1.87
N CYS A 176 -18.91 6.48 0.74
CA CYS A 176 -19.29 7.36 -0.36
C CYS A 176 -20.68 6.91 -0.87
N SER A 177 -21.73 7.39 -0.21
CA SER A 177 -23.11 7.28 -0.65
C SER A 177 -23.38 8.48 -1.56
N CYS A 178 -23.47 8.22 -2.86
CA CYS A 178 -24.04 9.16 -3.80
C CYS A 178 -25.56 8.96 -3.77
N SER A 179 -26.26 9.76 -2.96
CA SER A 179 -27.73 9.83 -3.00
C SER A 179 -28.13 10.84 -4.07
N THR A 180 -28.73 10.34 -5.14
CA THR A 180 -29.44 11.14 -6.15
C THR A 180 -30.84 11.47 -5.65
N ALA A 181 -31.14 12.76 -5.53
CA ALA A 181 -32.52 13.25 -5.52
C ALA A 181 -32.75 13.95 -6.87
N PHE A 182 -33.53 13.31 -7.75
CA PHE A 182 -34.00 13.88 -9.00
C PHE A 182 -35.23 14.76 -8.76
N GLY A 183 -35.23 15.94 -9.37
CA GLY A 183 -36.42 16.68 -9.80
C GLY A 183 -36.39 16.78 -11.31
#